data_AF-A0A6P0XI95-F1
#
_entry.id   AF-A0A6P0XI95-F1
#
_cell.length_a   1.000
_cell.length_b   1.000
_cell.length_c   1.000
_cell.angle_alpha   90.00
_cell.angle_beta   90.00
_cell.angle_gamma   90.00
#
_symmetry.space_group_name_H-M   'P 1'
#
loop_
_entity.id
_entity.type
_entity.pdbx_description
1 polymer ?
#
loop_
_entity_poly.entity_id
_entity_poly.type
_entity_poly.pdbx_seq_one_letter_code
_entity_poly.pdbx_strand_id
1 'polypeptide(L)'
;MVHPYSQDLRERALDLIINGMSISHVSRLLNISRPTLHQWRDIYLTTGSTTPKANVPPPQTSKIQNWEEFEKFVEDNHEQTQKQMAAKWGNCSRFTISRSLKKLGFTRKKSECLIPRSPRNVRGTQDKHMVIKK
;
A
#
# COMPACT_ATOMS: atom_id res chain seq x y z
N MET A 1 -8.72 7.04 -15.44
CA MET A 1 -7.76 7.31 -14.35
C MET A 1 -6.86 8.46 -14.79
N VAL A 2 -6.71 9.50 -13.97
CA VAL A 2 -5.78 10.61 -14.28
C VAL A 2 -4.39 10.19 -13.80
N HIS A 3 -3.44 10.05 -14.73
CA HIS A 3 -2.05 9.79 -14.39
C HIS A 3 -1.32 11.12 -14.24
N PRO A 4 -0.45 11.27 -13.22
CA PRO A 4 0.41 12.45 -13.13
C PRO A 4 1.35 12.48 -14.34
N TYR A 5 1.66 13.69 -14.83
CA TYR A 5 2.73 13.89 -15.80
C TYR A 5 4.05 13.31 -15.29
N SER A 6 4.88 12.82 -16.21
CA SER A 6 6.20 12.25 -15.91
C SER A 6 7.10 13.24 -15.18
N GLN A 7 8.04 12.69 -14.41
CA GLN A 7 8.98 13.48 -13.61
C GLN A 7 9.90 14.34 -14.49
N ASP A 8 10.48 13.74 -15.53
CA ASP A 8 11.33 14.42 -16.51
C ASP A 8 10.63 15.62 -17.17
N LEU A 9 9.35 15.48 -17.52
CA LEU A 9 8.59 16.58 -18.12
C LEU A 9 8.41 17.77 -17.15
N ARG A 10 8.27 17.49 -15.85
CA ARG A 10 8.15 18.53 -14.82
C ARG A 10 9.46 19.26 -14.60
N GLU A 11 10.55 18.52 -14.50
CA GLU A 11 11.90 19.05 -14.35
C GLU A 11 12.25 19.93 -15.54
N ARG A 12 12.08 19.43 -16.76
CA ARG A 12 12.29 20.21 -17.98
C ARG A 12 11.42 21.46 -18.02
N ALA A 13 10.13 21.37 -17.66
CA ALA A 13 9.26 22.55 -17.65
C ALA A 13 9.72 23.62 -16.65
N LEU A 14 10.20 23.20 -15.47
CA LEU A 14 10.68 24.10 -14.43
C LEU A 14 12.03 24.72 -14.79
N ASP A 15 12.96 23.95 -15.35
CA ASP A 15 14.25 24.46 -15.81
C ASP A 15 14.07 25.59 -16.83
N LEU A 16 13.14 25.43 -17.77
CA LEU A 16 12.83 26.46 -18.76
C LEU A 16 12.26 27.74 -18.11
N ILE A 17 11.44 27.61 -17.07
CA ILE A 17 10.89 28.75 -16.32
C ILE A 17 11.99 29.43 -15.50
N ILE A 18 12.88 28.67 -14.85
CA ILE A 18 14.00 29.19 -14.06
C ILE A 18 15.01 29.93 -14.96
N ASN A 19 15.24 29.43 -16.17
CA ASN A 19 16.04 30.08 -17.21
C ASN A 19 15.39 31.36 -17.79
N GLY A 20 14.25 31.80 -17.25
CA GLY A 20 13.63 33.09 -17.58
C GLY A 20 12.58 33.03 -18.69
N MET A 21 12.19 31.86 -19.19
CA MET A 21 11.09 31.78 -20.15
C MET A 21 9.74 31.99 -19.48
N SER A 22 8.86 32.71 -20.19
CA SER A 22 7.49 32.92 -19.73
C SER A 22 6.70 31.61 -19.71
N ILE A 23 5.83 31.45 -18.71
CA ILE A 23 4.93 30.29 -18.58
C ILE A 23 4.05 30.10 -19.83
N SER A 24 3.68 31.20 -20.48
CA SER A 24 2.94 31.17 -21.75
C SER A 24 3.71 30.52 -22.88
N HIS A 25 5.02 30.76 -22.95
CA HIS A 25 5.88 30.17 -23.98
C HIS A 25 6.10 28.68 -23.69
N VAL A 26 6.42 28.33 -22.45
CA VAL A 26 6.63 26.94 -22.00
C VAL A 26 5.36 26.10 -22.22
N SER A 27 4.18 26.65 -21.95
CA SER A 27 2.89 26.00 -22.21
C SER A 27 2.71 25.59 -23.67
N ARG A 28 3.05 26.48 -24.62
CA ARG A 28 2.97 26.20 -26.06
C ARG A 28 4.04 25.20 -26.50
N LEU A 29 5.24 25.30 -25.93
CA LEU A 29 6.37 24.45 -26.28
C LEU A 29 6.17 22.99 -25.85
N LEU A 30 5.69 22.77 -24.62
CA LEU A 30 5.52 21.44 -24.04
C LEU A 30 4.09 20.90 -24.17
N ASN A 31 3.17 21.69 -24.73
CA ASN A 31 1.73 21.39 -24.84
C ASN A 31 1.10 21.05 -23.47
N ILE A 32 1.43 21.85 -22.46
CA ILE A 32 0.92 21.71 -21.08
C ILE A 32 0.08 22.93 -20.74
N SER A 33 -1.03 22.73 -20.03
CA SER A 33 -1.89 23.83 -19.60
C SER A 33 -1.13 24.80 -18.67
N ARG A 34 -1.33 26.11 -18.86
CA ARG A 34 -0.73 27.14 -18.00
C ARG A 34 -1.01 26.93 -16.50
N PRO A 35 -2.24 26.56 -16.06
CA PRO A 35 -2.52 26.30 -14.64
C PRO A 35 -1.63 25.21 -14.03
N THR A 36 -1.36 24.14 -14.80
CA THR A 36 -0.46 23.06 -14.34
C THR A 36 0.97 23.57 -14.11
N LEU A 37 1.47 24.42 -15.01
CA LEU A 37 2.80 25.02 -14.87
C LEU A 37 2.89 25.97 -13.67
N HIS A 38 1.85 26.77 -13.43
CA HIS A 38 1.77 27.59 -12.21
C HIS A 38 1.83 26.72 -10.95
N GLN A 39 1.01 25.66 -10.90
CA GLN A 39 0.99 24.73 -9.77
C GLN A 39 2.36 24.10 -9.51
N TRP A 40 3.08 23.67 -10.55
CA TRP A 40 4.42 23.08 -10.38
C TRP A 40 5.44 24.07 -9.86
N ARG A 41 5.42 25.30 -10.38
CA ARG A 41 6.29 26.38 -9.88
C ARG A 41 6.02 26.65 -8.40
N ASP A 42 4.76 26.76 -8.01
CA ASP A 42 4.39 27.10 -6.64
C ASP A 42 4.75 25.96 -5.65
N ILE A 43 4.58 24.69 -6.08
CA ILE A 43 5.06 23.52 -5.32
C ILE A 43 6.59 23.53 -5.20
N TYR A 44 7.31 23.83 -6.28
CA TYR A 44 8.76 23.91 -6.28
C TYR A 44 9.26 25.01 -5.34
N LEU A 45 8.62 26.19 -5.33
CA LEU A 45 8.97 27.28 -4.41
C LEU A 45 8.68 26.95 -2.94
N THR A 46 7.65 26.14 -2.67
CA THR A 46 7.24 25.80 -1.30
C THR A 46 8.02 24.62 -0.72
N THR A 47 8.27 23.59 -1.54
CA THR A 47 8.82 22.29 -1.09
C THR A 47 10.25 22.05 -1.57
N GLY A 48 10.73 22.79 -2.58
CA GLY A 48 12.03 22.56 -3.22
C GLY A 48 12.10 21.26 -4.04
N SER A 49 10.97 20.58 -4.26
CA SER A 49 10.89 19.31 -4.98
C SER A 49 9.83 19.35 -6.07
N THR A 50 10.09 18.62 -7.16
CA THR A 50 9.24 18.53 -8.35
C THR A 50 8.40 17.24 -8.39
N THR A 51 8.58 16.39 -7.37
CA THR A 51 8.01 15.05 -7.34
C THR A 51 6.47 15.08 -7.27
N PRO A 52 5.76 14.23 -8.04
CA PRO A 52 4.32 14.09 -7.91
C PRO A 52 3.97 13.59 -6.52
N LYS A 53 2.98 14.25 -5.89
CA LYS A 53 2.32 13.68 -4.72
C LYS A 53 1.75 12.31 -5.11
N ALA A 54 2.13 11.28 -4.36
CA ALA A 54 1.57 9.97 -4.54
C ALA A 54 0.06 10.05 -4.28
N ASN A 55 -0.75 9.62 -5.24
CA ASN A 55 -2.20 9.53 -5.07
C ASN A 55 -2.52 8.26 -4.27
N VAL A 56 -2.11 8.26 -3.01
CA VAL A 56 -2.40 7.16 -2.09
C VAL A 56 -3.81 7.39 -1.57
N PRO A 57 -4.76 6.47 -1.81
CA PRO A 57 -6.08 6.59 -1.21
C PRO A 57 -5.94 6.65 0.32
N PRO A 58 -6.80 7.41 1.02
CA PRO A 58 -6.76 7.45 2.48
C PRO A 58 -6.79 6.05 3.08
N PRO A 59 -6.10 5.82 4.21
CA PRO A 59 -6.13 4.52 4.87
C PRO A 59 -7.58 4.18 5.24
N GLN A 60 -8.07 3.03 4.78
CA GLN A 60 -9.39 2.54 5.17
C GLN A 60 -9.32 1.96 6.58
N THR A 61 -10.25 2.36 7.44
CA THR A 61 -10.35 1.82 8.79
C THR A 61 -10.77 0.34 8.75
N SER A 62 -10.07 -0.51 9.51
CA SER A 62 -10.46 -1.92 9.63
C SER A 62 -11.62 -2.09 10.59
N LYS A 63 -12.57 -2.98 10.25
CA LYS A 63 -13.68 -3.36 11.16
C LYS A 63 -13.20 -4.11 12.41
N ILE A 64 -12.00 -4.68 12.39
CA ILE A 64 -11.36 -5.31 13.54
C ILE A 64 -10.24 -4.37 13.96
N GLN A 65 -10.39 -3.75 15.12
CA GLN A 65 -9.41 -2.84 15.71
C GLN A 65 -8.60 -3.55 16.79
N ASN A 66 -9.27 -4.31 17.67
CA ASN A 66 -8.65 -5.05 18.76
C ASN A 66 -8.25 -6.46 18.29
N TRP A 67 -6.95 -6.71 18.16
CA TRP A 67 -6.44 -8.01 17.72
C TRP A 67 -6.44 -9.07 18.83
N GLU A 68 -6.17 -8.68 20.08
CA GLU A 68 -6.17 -9.59 21.22
C GLU A 68 -7.57 -10.16 21.50
N GLU A 69 -8.59 -9.31 21.44
CA GLU A 69 -9.99 -9.71 21.59
C GLU A 69 -10.42 -10.64 20.45
N PHE A 70 -9.96 -10.35 19.23
CA PHE A 70 -10.24 -11.18 18.06
C PHE A 70 -9.55 -12.54 18.14
N GLU A 71 -8.34 -12.63 18.69
CA GLU A 71 -7.64 -13.88 18.90
C GLU A 71 -8.39 -14.81 19.86
N LYS A 72 -8.80 -14.30 21.03
CA LYS A 72 -9.63 -15.04 21.99
C LYS A 72 -10.93 -15.54 21.36
N PHE A 73 -11.60 -14.67 20.61
CA PHE A 73 -12.82 -15.04 19.89
C PHE A 73 -12.61 -16.17 18.87
N VAL A 74 -11.46 -16.18 18.19
CA VAL A 74 -11.11 -17.23 17.23
C VAL A 74 -10.85 -18.57 17.93
N GLU A 75 -10.20 -18.57 19.10
CA GLU A 75 -10.00 -19.77 19.91
C GLU A 75 -11.34 -20.35 20.39
N ASP A 76 -12.24 -19.50 20.90
CA ASP A 76 -13.56 -19.93 21.39
C ASP A 76 -14.47 -20.46 20.27
N ASN A 77 -14.30 -19.96 19.04
CA ASN A 77 -15.19 -20.27 17.90
C ASN A 77 -14.48 -21.03 16.77
N HIS A 78 -13.42 -21.78 17.09
CA HIS A 78 -12.56 -22.45 16.09
C HIS A 78 -13.27 -23.45 15.17
N GLU A 79 -14.34 -24.08 15.65
CA GLU A 79 -15.18 -25.03 14.88
C GLU A 79 -16.18 -24.34 13.95
N GLN A 80 -16.38 -23.03 14.10
CA GLN A 80 -17.42 -22.33 13.35
C GLN A 80 -16.96 -21.90 11.96
N THR A 81 -17.92 -21.81 11.05
CA THR A 81 -17.65 -21.29 9.72
C THR A 81 -17.40 -19.78 9.78
N GLN A 82 -16.55 -19.26 8.88
CA GLN A 82 -16.27 -17.82 8.80
C GLN A 82 -17.53 -16.96 8.61
N LYS A 83 -18.58 -17.52 7.99
CA LYS A 83 -19.88 -16.85 7.84
C LYS A 83 -20.59 -16.69 9.19
N GLN A 84 -20.56 -17.72 10.03
CA GLN A 84 -21.14 -17.68 11.39
C GLN A 84 -20.31 -16.76 12.30
N MET A 85 -18.97 -16.87 12.27
CA MET A 85 -18.09 -15.97 13.01
C MET A 85 -18.33 -14.50 12.65
N ALA A 86 -18.53 -14.21 11.37
CA ALA A 86 -18.79 -12.86 10.88
C ALA A 86 -20.10 -12.27 11.41
N ALA A 87 -21.14 -13.11 11.57
CA ALA A 87 -22.41 -12.72 12.18
C ALA A 87 -22.23 -12.43 13.68
N LYS A 88 -21.44 -13.24 14.40
CA LYS A 88 -21.20 -13.10 15.84
C LYS A 88 -20.33 -11.91 16.23
N TRP A 89 -19.29 -11.61 15.45
CA TRP A 89 -18.30 -10.58 15.82
C TRP A 89 -18.82 -9.13 15.68
N GLY A 90 -19.84 -8.88 14.85
CA GLY A 90 -20.38 -7.52 14.66
C GLY A 90 -20.72 -7.19 13.21
N ASN A 91 -21.41 -8.10 12.51
CA ASN A 91 -21.88 -7.91 11.13
C ASN A 91 -20.76 -7.45 10.16
N CYS A 92 -19.61 -8.12 10.26
CA CYS A 92 -18.52 -7.96 9.29
C CYS A 92 -18.72 -8.92 8.11
N SER A 93 -17.97 -8.74 7.02
CA SER A 93 -18.05 -9.70 5.91
C SER A 93 -17.28 -10.97 6.26
N ARG A 94 -17.71 -12.14 5.76
CA ARG A 94 -16.93 -13.38 5.85
C ARG A 94 -15.48 -13.20 5.36
N PHE A 95 -15.28 -12.32 4.38
CA PHE A 95 -13.95 -12.03 3.84
C PHE A 95 -13.08 -11.22 4.81
N THR A 96 -13.69 -10.37 5.63
CA THR A 96 -13.00 -9.65 6.71
C THR A 96 -12.43 -10.66 7.71
N ILE A 97 -13.26 -11.60 8.19
CA ILE A 97 -12.82 -12.70 9.06
C ILE A 97 -11.70 -13.52 8.40
N SER A 98 -11.88 -13.92 7.13
CA SER A 98 -10.87 -14.69 6.40
C SER A 98 -9.51 -13.97 6.32
N ARG A 99 -9.50 -12.67 6.02
CA ARG A 99 -8.27 -11.86 5.95
C ARG A 99 -7.63 -11.70 7.32
N SER A 100 -8.43 -11.51 8.37
CA SER A 100 -7.94 -11.39 9.75
C SER A 100 -7.35 -12.69 10.26
N LEU A 101 -7.99 -13.83 10.01
CA LEU A 101 -7.43 -15.16 10.30
C LEU A 101 -6.10 -15.39 9.58
N LYS A 102 -5.99 -14.97 8.30
CA LYS A 102 -4.74 -15.05 7.54
C LYS A 102 -3.63 -14.17 8.14
N LYS A 103 -3.97 -13.01 8.70
CA LYS A 103 -3.02 -12.13 9.41
C LYS A 103 -2.51 -12.78 10.70
N LEU A 104 -3.39 -13.44 11.45
CA LEU A 104 -3.03 -14.24 12.63
C LEU A 104 -2.30 -15.55 12.30
N GLY A 105 -2.20 -15.91 11.02
CA GLY A 105 -1.51 -17.13 10.60
C GLY A 105 -2.36 -18.39 10.70
N PHE A 106 -3.69 -18.30 10.85
CA PHE A 106 -4.56 -19.47 10.76
C PHE A 106 -4.85 -19.83 9.29
N THR A 107 -4.80 -21.12 8.98
CA THR A 107 -5.22 -21.66 7.68
C THR A 107 -6.17 -22.83 7.88
N ARG A 108 -7.26 -22.88 7.12
CA ARG A 108 -8.14 -24.06 7.09
C ARG A 108 -7.78 -24.96 5.93
N LYS A 109 -7.57 -26.24 6.20
CA LYS A 109 -7.65 -27.32 5.20
C LYS A 109 -9.13 -27.63 4.96
N LYS A 110 -9.47 -28.41 3.93
CA LYS A 110 -10.87 -28.70 3.52
C LYS A 110 -11.71 -29.48 4.56
N SER A 111 -11.19 -29.74 5.76
CA SER A 111 -11.89 -30.30 6.93
C SER A 111 -12.21 -29.19 7.95
N GLU A 112 -13.31 -29.28 8.69
CA GLU A 112 -13.98 -28.22 9.50
C GLU A 112 -13.12 -27.30 10.40
N CYS A 113 -11.87 -27.64 10.76
CA CYS A 113 -11.13 -26.99 11.84
C CYS A 113 -10.05 -25.97 11.40
N LEU A 114 -9.76 -24.99 12.27
CA LEU A 114 -8.61 -24.08 12.15
C LEU A 114 -7.30 -24.79 12.53
N ILE A 115 -6.27 -24.64 11.70
CA ILE A 115 -4.94 -25.22 11.95
C ILE A 115 -3.92 -24.07 11.95
N PRO A 116 -3.02 -23.99 12.94
CA PRO A 116 -1.91 -23.05 12.89
C PRO A 116 -1.09 -23.30 11.63
N ARG A 117 -0.73 -22.24 10.92
CA ARG A 117 0.06 -22.38 9.69
C ARG A 117 1.43 -22.97 10.04
N SER A 118 1.69 -24.18 9.54
CA SER A 118 3.03 -24.78 9.55
C SER A 118 4.04 -23.79 8.93
N PRO A 119 5.24 -23.62 9.51
CA PRO A 119 6.24 -22.71 8.99
C PRO A 119 6.49 -23.02 7.52
N ARG A 120 6.41 -21.97 6.69
CA ARG A 120 6.63 -22.08 5.25
C ARG A 120 8.04 -22.63 5.05
N ASN A 121 8.18 -23.80 4.44
CA ASN A 121 9.47 -24.39 4.11
C ASN A 121 10.26 -23.44 3.20
N VAL A 122 11.06 -22.56 3.80
CA VAL A 122 12.01 -21.66 3.14
C VAL A 122 13.23 -22.49 2.73
N ARG A 123 13.06 -23.35 1.73
CA ARG A 123 14.21 -23.88 0.99
C ARG A 123 14.80 -22.72 0.18
N GLY A 124 15.89 -22.12 0.65
CA GLY A 124 16.63 -21.20 -0.22
C GLY A 124 17.58 -20.16 0.37
N THR A 125 17.86 -20.11 1.67
CA THR A 125 18.91 -19.21 2.18
C THR A 125 19.94 -20.02 2.96
N GLN A 126 20.81 -20.70 2.22
CA GLN A 126 22.09 -21.14 2.79
C GLN A 126 22.96 -19.90 2.93
N ASP A 127 23.17 -19.47 4.17
CA ASP A 127 24.23 -18.54 4.55
C ASP A 127 25.57 -19.06 4.04
N LYS A 128 26.04 -18.52 2.92
CA LYS A 128 27.40 -18.72 2.41
C LYS A 128 28.37 -17.79 3.14
N HIS A 129 28.53 -17.95 4.45
CA HIS A 129 29.66 -17.36 5.16
C HIS A 129 30.06 -18.24 6.34
N MET A 130 30.94 -19.22 6.08
CA MET A 130 31.79 -19.76 7.13
C MET A 130 33.09 -20.34 6.54
N VAL A 131 34.14 -19.49 6.58
CA VAL A 131 35.52 -19.84 6.94
C VAL A 131 36.30 -20.77 5.99
N ILE A 132 37.14 -20.14 5.14
CA ILE A 132 38.37 -20.75 4.62
C ILE A 132 39.39 -20.72 5.76
N LYS A 133 39.73 -21.88 6.33
CA LYS A 133 40.98 -22.07 7.08
C LYS A 133 41.97 -22.77 6.16
N LYS A 134 43.16 -22.20 6.07
CA LYS A 134 44.33 -22.71 5.37
C LYS A 134 45.25 -23.40 6.39
#